data_AF-A0A9X8VL67-F1
#
_entry.id   AF-A0A9X8VL67-F1
#
_cell.length_a   1.000
_cell.length_b   1.000
_cell.length_c   1.000
_cell.angle_alpha   90.00
_cell.angle_beta   90.00
_cell.angle_gamma   90.00
#
_symmetry.space_group_name_H-M   'P 1'
#
loop_
_entity.id
_entity.type
_entity.pdbx_description
1 polymer ?
#
loop_
_entity_poly.entity_id
_entity_poly.type
_entity_poly.pdbx_seq_one_letter_code
_entity_poly.pdbx_strand_id
1 'polypeptide(L)'
;MHKSAPYRRLLLGSLLFIAVIALLVYGIGWETLKSRREDLIYLGQQHMFLVVCSMLLSLLVGIPSGILLSRPFARRWAEHVMQIFNVGNTLPP
;
A
#
# COMPACT_ATOMS: atom_id res chain seq x y z
N MET A 1 21.51 -19.39 -28.95
CA MET A 1 20.52 -19.54 -27.85
C MET A 1 20.97 -18.74 -26.62
N HIS A 2 20.67 -17.44 -26.55
CA HIS A 2 20.96 -16.59 -25.38
C HIS A 2 19.74 -16.56 -24.44
N LYS A 3 19.55 -17.60 -23.61
CA LYS A 3 18.51 -17.64 -22.57
C LYS A 3 19.04 -17.27 -21.16
N SER A 4 20.30 -16.86 -21.04
CA SER A 4 20.99 -16.64 -19.75
C SER A 4 20.77 -15.26 -19.13
N ALA A 5 20.38 -14.24 -19.92
CA ALA A 5 20.21 -12.87 -19.45
C ALA A 5 19.08 -12.68 -18.40
N PRO A 6 17.86 -13.24 -18.57
CA PRO A 6 16.80 -13.06 -17.58
C PRO A 6 17.04 -13.89 -16.32
N TYR A 7 17.57 -15.11 -16.47
CA TYR A 7 17.85 -16.01 -15.35
C TYR A 7 18.91 -15.43 -14.39
N ARG A 8 19.97 -14.84 -14.93
CA ARG A 8 21.01 -14.17 -14.11
C ARG A 8 20.45 -12.97 -13.34
N ARG A 9 19.55 -12.19 -13.94
CA ARG A 9 18.90 -11.05 -13.27
C ARG A 9 17.96 -11.52 -12.15
N LEU A 10 17.20 -12.57 -12.41
CA LEU A 10 16.35 -13.22 -11.42
C LEU A 10 17.17 -13.75 -10.24
N LEU A 11 18.26 -14.48 -10.51
CA LEU A 11 19.16 -14.98 -9.48
C LEU A 11 19.75 -13.86 -8.63
N LEU A 12 20.28 -12.81 -9.25
CA LEU A 12 20.85 -11.67 -8.52
C LEU A 12 19.78 -10.94 -7.68
N GLY A 13 18.57 -10.76 -8.22
CA GLY A 13 17.45 -10.16 -7.49
C GLY A 13 17.05 -11.01 -6.28
N SER A 14 16.93 -12.33 -6.45
CA SER A 14 16.64 -13.25 -5.34
C SER A 14 17.74 -13.25 -4.29
N LEU A 15 19.01 -13.22 -4.69
CA LEU A 15 20.15 -13.20 -3.78
C LEU A 15 20.19 -11.92 -2.94
N LEU A 16 19.90 -10.78 -3.57
CA LEU A 16 19.78 -9.50 -2.88
C LEU A 16 18.58 -9.47 -1.93
N PHE A 17 17.44 -10.02 -2.34
CA PHE A 17 16.26 -10.13 -1.49
C PHE A 17 16.54 -11.00 -0.24
N ILE A 18 17.20 -12.14 -0.41
CA ILE A 18 17.60 -13.02 0.71
C ILE A 18 18.59 -12.28 1.62
N ALA A 19 19.57 -11.56 1.05
CA ALA A 19 20.53 -10.79 1.84
C ALA A 19 19.85 -9.70 2.69
N VAL A 20 18.85 -9.01 2.13
CA VAL A 20 18.06 -8.01 2.87
C VAL A 20 17.27 -8.67 4.00
N ILE A 21 16.60 -9.79 3.75
CA ILE A 21 15.88 -10.53 4.80
C ILE A 21 16.85 -10.99 5.89
N ALA A 22 18.00 -11.54 5.53
CA ALA A 22 19.00 -11.99 6.49
C ALA A 22 19.50 -10.83 7.36
N LEU A 23 19.74 -9.66 6.77
CA LEU A 23 20.14 -8.46 7.50
C LEU A 23 19.05 -7.97 8.46
N LEU A 24 17.78 -7.99 8.03
CA LEU A 24 16.65 -7.63 8.88
C LEU A 24 16.49 -8.60 10.07
N VAL A 25 16.56 -9.90 9.82
CA VAL A 25 16.47 -10.92 10.88
C VAL A 25 17.63 -10.79 11.86
N TYR A 26 18.85 -10.54 11.36
CA TYR A 26 20.03 -10.29 12.19
C TYR A 26 19.86 -9.02 13.03
N GLY A 27 19.38 -7.92 12.43
CA GLY A 27 19.21 -6.64 13.11
C GLY A 27 18.08 -6.61 14.14
N ILE A 28 16.97 -7.33 13.89
CA ILE A 28 15.83 -7.42 14.81
C ILE A 28 16.12 -8.42 15.94
N GLY A 29 16.91 -9.45 15.66
CA GLY A 29 17.22 -10.54 16.58
C GLY A 29 16.14 -11.62 16.58
N TRP A 30 16.57 -12.88 16.50
CA TRP A 30 15.68 -14.04 16.42
C TRP A 30 14.76 -14.18 17.63
N GLU A 31 15.29 -13.94 18.83
CA GLU A 31 14.55 -14.03 20.10
C GLU A 31 13.46 -12.95 20.21
N THR A 32 13.76 -11.72 19.78
CA THR A 32 12.79 -10.61 19.73
C THR A 32 11.62 -10.95 18.81
N LEU A 33 11.93 -11.51 17.64
CA LEU A 33 10.93 -11.87 16.64
C LEU A 33 10.00 -12.98 17.13
N LYS A 34 10.57 -13.96 17.87
CA LYS A 34 9.80 -15.05 18.46
C LYS A 34 8.90 -14.57 19.60
N SER A 35 9.43 -13.70 20.47
CA SER A 35 8.69 -13.12 21.59
C SER A 35 7.55 -12.19 21.15
N ARG A 36 7.77 -11.40 20.08
CA ARG A 36 6.77 -10.46 19.53
C ARG A 36 5.90 -11.05 18.43
N ARG A 37 6.01 -12.34 18.14
CA ARG A 37 5.30 -12.97 17.02
C ARG A 37 3.78 -12.79 17.12
N GLU A 38 3.23 -12.97 18.31
CA GLU A 38 1.79 -12.82 18.55
C GLU A 38 1.35 -11.36 18.36
N ASP A 39 2.08 -10.41 18.94
CA ASP A 39 1.85 -8.98 18.75
C ASP A 39 1.91 -8.57 17.27
N LEU A 40 2.92 -9.06 16.53
CA LEU A 40 3.09 -8.77 15.10
C LEU A 40 1.92 -9.29 14.27
N ILE A 41 1.43 -10.49 14.56
CA ILE A 41 0.28 -11.07 13.87
C ILE A 41 -0.98 -10.27 14.23
N TYR A 42 -1.18 -9.97 15.51
CA TYR A 42 -2.37 -9.26 15.99
C TYR A 42 -2.45 -7.83 15.44
N LEU A 43 -1.38 -7.04 15.60
CA LEU A 43 -1.29 -5.68 15.07
C LEU A 43 -1.36 -5.68 13.55
N GLY A 44 -0.72 -6.66 12.90
CA GLY A 44 -0.81 -6.85 11.45
C GLY A 44 -2.26 -7.06 11.00
N GLN A 45 -3.01 -7.93 11.68
CA GLN A 45 -4.43 -8.16 11.38
C GLN A 45 -5.28 -6.92 11.61
N GLN A 46 -5.09 -6.22 12.73
CA GLN A 46 -5.81 -4.97 13.01
C GLN A 46 -5.53 -3.91 11.96
N HIS A 47 -4.26 -3.74 11.57
CA HIS A 47 -3.88 -2.80 10.53
C HIS A 47 -4.53 -3.18 9.19
N MET A 48 -4.50 -4.46 8.82
CA MET A 48 -5.07 -4.91 7.56
C MET A 48 -6.60 -4.75 7.54
N PHE A 49 -7.26 -5.00 8.65
CA PHE A 49 -8.68 -4.72 8.82
C PHE A 49 -8.98 -3.23 8.62
N LEU A 50 -8.27 -2.35 9.31
CA LEU A 50 -8.42 -0.90 9.20
C LEU A 50 -8.19 -0.40 7.76
N VAL A 51 -7.12 -0.87 7.11
CA VAL A 51 -6.78 -0.49 5.74
C VAL A 51 -7.85 -0.97 4.76
N VAL A 52 -8.31 -2.22 4.88
CA VAL A 52 -9.36 -2.76 4.01
C VAL A 52 -10.66 -2.00 4.20
N CYS A 53 -11.09 -1.76 5.44
CA CYS A 53 -12.29 -0.98 5.71
C CYS A 53 -12.18 0.45 5.16
N SER A 54 -11.05 1.11 5.36
CA SER A 54 -10.80 2.47 4.84
C SER A 54 -10.81 2.51 3.32
N MET A 55 -10.16 1.53 2.67
CA MET A 55 -10.17 1.39 1.22
C MET A 55 -11.59 1.17 0.70
N LEU A 56 -12.37 0.26 1.30
CA LEU A 56 -13.75 0.00 0.88
C LEU A 56 -14.63 1.25 1.02
N LEU A 57 -14.55 1.96 2.14
CA LEU A 57 -15.27 3.22 2.34
C LEU A 57 -14.84 4.27 1.31
N SER A 58 -13.55 4.35 1.02
CA SER A 58 -13.01 5.23 -0.01
C SER A 58 -13.57 4.91 -1.39
N LEU A 59 -13.64 3.63 -1.79
CA LEU A 59 -14.28 3.25 -3.05
C LEU A 59 -15.79 3.56 -3.04
N LEU A 60 -16.50 3.25 -1.95
CA LEU A 60 -17.94 3.48 -1.83
C LEU A 60 -18.32 4.95 -1.89
N VAL A 61 -17.46 5.87 -1.47
CA VAL A 61 -17.72 7.32 -1.53
C VAL A 61 -17.09 7.94 -2.77
N GLY A 62 -15.85 7.58 -3.10
CA GLY A 62 -15.06 8.12 -4.19
C GLY A 62 -15.62 7.76 -5.57
N ILE A 63 -16.06 6.52 -5.78
CA ILE A 63 -16.61 6.10 -7.08
C ILE A 63 -17.95 6.82 -7.35
N PRO A 64 -18.96 6.79 -6.46
CA PRO A 64 -20.22 7.47 -6.71
C PRO A 64 -20.07 8.99 -6.83
N SER A 65 -19.21 9.62 -6.02
CA SER A 65 -18.93 11.06 -6.15
C SER A 65 -18.29 11.39 -7.50
N GLY A 66 -17.32 10.59 -7.97
CA GLY A 66 -16.76 10.73 -9.31
C GLY A 66 -17.79 10.59 -10.43
N ILE A 67 -18.68 9.59 -10.33
CA ILE A 67 -19.77 9.39 -11.30
C ILE A 67 -20.74 10.58 -11.31
N LEU A 68 -21.11 11.10 -10.13
CA LEU A 68 -22.03 12.22 -9.98
C LEU A 68 -21.44 13.51 -10.57
N LEU A 69 -20.17 13.78 -10.29
CA LEU A 69 -19.44 14.96 -10.79
C LEU A 69 -19.20 14.92 -12.30
N SER A 70 -19.19 13.72 -12.90
CA SER A 70 -19.05 13.55 -14.35
C SER A 70 -20.30 13.96 -15.14
N ARG A 71 -21.42 14.26 -14.46
CA ARG A 71 -22.69 14.63 -15.11
C ARG A 71 -22.73 16.13 -15.44
N PRO A 72 -23.39 16.52 -16.55
CA PRO A 72 -23.40 17.91 -17.01
C PRO A 72 -24.03 18.91 -16.01
N PHE A 73 -24.93 18.46 -15.13
CA PHE A 73 -25.52 19.31 -14.08
C PHE A 73 -24.52 19.66 -12.95
N ALA A 74 -23.49 18.84 -12.74
CA ALA A 74 -22.52 19.01 -11.66
C ALA A 74 -21.31 19.87 -12.07
N ARG A 75 -21.23 20.30 -13.34
CA ARG A 75 -20.08 21.01 -13.93
C ARG A 75 -19.68 22.29 -13.17
N ARG A 76 -20.64 23.00 -12.56
CA ARG A 76 -20.39 24.21 -11.76
C ARG A 76 -19.73 23.90 -10.39
N TRP A 77 -19.95 22.70 -9.85
CA TRP A 77 -19.46 22.29 -8.52
C TRP A 77 -18.22 21.40 -8.59
N ALA A 78 -17.99 20.77 -9.75
CA ALA A 78 -16.93 19.79 -9.95
C ALA A 78 -15.54 20.33 -9.62
N GLU A 79 -15.26 21.60 -9.95
CA GLU A 79 -13.96 22.21 -9.72
C GLU A 79 -13.65 22.37 -8.22
N HIS A 80 -14.63 22.82 -7.43
CA HIS A 80 -14.48 22.97 -5.98
C HIS A 80 -14.35 21.62 -5.27
N VAL A 81 -15.15 20.62 -5.65
CA VAL A 81 -15.09 19.30 -5.03
C VAL A 81 -13.79 18.57 -5.39
N MET A 82 -13.31 18.74 -6.62
CA MET A 82 -12.03 18.19 -7.05
C MET A 82 -10.85 18.82 -6.31
N GLN A 83 -10.92 20.11 -5.96
CA GLN A 83 -9.92 20.73 -5.09
C GLN A 83 -9.90 20.10 -3.69
N ILE A 84 -11.05 19.80 -3.09
CA ILE A 84 -11.10 19.11 -1.79
C ILE A 84 -10.42 17.74 -1.88
N PHE A 85 -10.69 16.96 -2.93
CA PHE A 85 -10.02 15.68 -3.15
C PHE A 85 -8.52 15.84 -3.39
N ASN A 86 -8.10 16.88 -4.10
CA ASN A 86 -6.68 17.14 -4.33
C ASN A 86 -5.97 17.61 -3.04
N VAL A 87 -6.62 18.42 -2.19
CA VAL A 87 -6.06 18.89 -0.92
C VAL A 87 -5.71 17.71 -0.01
N GLY A 88 -6.59 16.70 0.06
CA GLY A 88 -6.35 15.47 0.80
C GLY A 88 -5.09 14.70 0.35
N ASN A 89 -4.69 14.82 -0.92
CA ASN A 89 -3.47 14.19 -1.45
C ASN A 89 -2.22 15.07 -1.29
N THR A 90 -2.38 16.39 -1.09
CA THR A 90 -1.26 17.34 -0.99
C THR A 90 -0.84 17.67 0.44
N LEU A 91 -1.70 17.41 1.42
CA LEU A 91 -1.36 17.63 2.82
C LEU A 91 -0.45 16.50 3.31
N PRO A 92 0.77 16.80 3.79
CA PRO A 92 1.62 15.79 4.41
C PRO A 92 0.98 15.30 5.73
N PRO A 93 1.16 14.01 6.06
CA PRO A 93 0.64 13.42 7.31
C PRO A 93 1.34 13.97 8.57
#